data_AF-A0A4P9TBL5-F1
#
_entry.id   AF-A0A4P9TBL5-F1
#
_cell.length_a   1.000
_cell.length_b   1.000
_cell.length_c   1.000
_cell.angle_alpha   90.00
_cell.angle_beta   90.00
_cell.angle_gamma   90.00
#
_symmetry.space_group_name_H-M   'P 1'
#
loop_
_entity.id
_entity.type
_entity.pdbx_description
1 polymer ?
#
loop_
_entity_poly.entity_id
_entity_poly.type
_entity_poly.pdbx_seq_one_letter_code
_entity_poly.pdbx_strand_id
1 'polypeptide(L)'
;MTLRTDGRGTSLPSLDSTFSHEEVSMALTRCGLLVERAETLARLYAQYRDWTVVEEQWLEERFDERSTRGSSKGIYRALSSRFKTAGSELPSIVQLPTVFDQCETKRDKAQVLYFYLVEDDPLVKYIVHRYANRLQESGVDGLDFEQDTVERLLNEFHYDDGSEFDYAESTTRRWGEGLRSVMREIDVLDTQQALEGQIPNIGTTPLLVASGYSWETHSDDWLSQPTGWLYLFQPEQYWDSLAERISDHPNWEASGIHGELRLQPVADTYDWAEPWEGEV
;
A
#
# COMPACT_ATOMS: atom_id res chain seq x y z
N MET A 1 27.64 5.09 -9.88
CA MET A 1 26.52 4.64 -10.71
C MET A 1 25.40 5.63 -10.51
N THR A 2 24.67 5.99 -11.56
CA THR A 2 23.60 6.99 -11.48
C THR A 2 22.30 6.32 -11.88
N LEU A 3 21.20 6.63 -11.18
CA LEU A 3 19.87 6.24 -11.63
C LEU A 3 19.60 6.91 -12.98
N ARG A 4 19.10 6.13 -13.96
CA ARG A 4 18.73 6.66 -15.26
C ARG A 4 17.26 7.06 -15.19
N THR A 5 16.97 8.35 -15.03
CA THR A 5 15.64 8.88 -15.31
C THR A 5 15.68 9.42 -16.74
N ASP A 6 15.04 8.71 -17.66
CA ASP A 6 14.96 9.08 -19.09
C ASP A 6 14.00 10.28 -19.35
N GLY A 7 13.57 10.96 -18.29
CA GLY A 7 12.58 12.03 -18.30
C GLY A 7 11.16 11.57 -18.66
N ARG A 8 10.94 10.26 -18.93
CA ARG A 8 9.62 9.67 -19.16
C ARG A 8 9.12 8.85 -17.97
N GLY A 9 10.01 8.37 -17.10
CA GLY A 9 9.71 7.47 -15.99
C GLY A 9 9.15 8.05 -14.68
N THR A 10 8.97 9.37 -14.56
CA THR A 10 8.47 9.97 -13.29
C THR A 10 6.96 9.99 -13.17
N SER A 11 6.21 9.94 -14.28
CA SER A 11 4.75 9.97 -14.26
C SER A 11 4.18 8.57 -14.46
N LEU A 12 3.30 8.17 -13.55
CA LEU A 12 2.56 6.93 -13.64
C LEU A 12 1.40 7.06 -14.65
N PRO A 13 1.13 6.04 -15.49
CA PRO A 13 0.09 6.08 -16.51
C PRO A 13 -1.31 6.10 -15.88
N SER A 14 -2.20 6.95 -16.40
CA SER A 14 -3.56 7.08 -15.87
C SER A 14 -4.26 5.71 -15.69
N LEU A 15 -4.88 5.53 -14.52
CA LEU A 15 -5.75 4.39 -14.21
C LEU A 15 -7.24 4.70 -14.46
N ASP A 16 -7.55 5.84 -15.08
CA ASP A 16 -8.91 6.20 -15.47
C ASP A 16 -9.49 5.17 -16.45
N SER A 17 -10.78 4.86 -16.33
CA SER A 17 -11.47 3.83 -17.13
C SER A 17 -10.83 2.43 -17.09
N THR A 18 -10.10 2.10 -16.02
CA THR A 18 -9.45 0.78 -15.87
C THR A 18 -10.29 -0.21 -15.06
N PHE A 19 -11.18 0.28 -14.18
CA PHE A 19 -11.87 -0.55 -13.21
C PHE A 19 -13.38 -0.56 -13.42
N SER A 20 -13.99 -1.73 -13.22
CA SER A 20 -15.42 -1.91 -13.30
C SER A 20 -16.13 -1.53 -12.00
N HIS A 21 -17.47 -1.42 -12.07
CA HIS A 21 -18.30 -1.13 -10.90
C HIS A 21 -18.23 -2.22 -9.82
N GLU A 22 -18.02 -3.48 -10.21
CA GLU A 22 -18.00 -4.61 -9.28
C GLU A 22 -16.72 -4.64 -8.42
N GLU A 23 -15.64 -4.05 -8.94
CA GLU A 23 -14.35 -4.00 -8.26
C GLU A 23 -14.24 -2.82 -7.29
N VAL A 24 -14.94 -1.71 -7.56
CA VAL A 24 -14.90 -0.51 -6.71
C VAL A 24 -15.63 -0.73 -5.40
N SER A 25 -14.95 -0.42 -4.29
CA SER A 25 -15.44 -0.60 -2.93
C SER A 25 -15.45 0.72 -2.15
N MET A 26 -16.44 0.86 -1.25
CA MET A 26 -16.49 1.94 -0.27
C MET A 26 -16.08 1.46 1.13
N ALA A 27 -15.32 0.37 1.23
CA ALA A 27 -14.90 -0.22 2.50
C ALA A 27 -14.10 0.75 3.38
N LEU A 28 -13.32 1.65 2.76
CA LEU A 28 -12.52 2.65 3.47
C LEU A 28 -13.35 3.60 4.35
N THR A 29 -14.64 3.79 4.04
CA THR A 29 -15.56 4.56 4.90
C THR A 29 -15.74 3.98 6.31
N ARG A 30 -15.37 2.70 6.51
CA ARG A 30 -15.56 1.97 7.77
C ARG A 30 -14.32 1.23 8.26
N CYS A 31 -13.37 0.92 7.37
CA CYS A 31 -12.21 0.09 7.68
C CYS A 31 -10.94 0.72 7.09
N GLY A 32 -10.13 1.37 7.94
CA GLY A 32 -8.77 1.81 7.61
C GLY A 32 -7.78 0.63 7.58
N LEU A 33 -6.50 0.84 7.89
CA LEU A 33 -5.52 -0.25 7.89
C LEU A 33 -5.70 -1.19 9.09
N LEU A 34 -6.06 -0.64 10.26
CA LEU A 34 -6.28 -1.40 11.49
C LEU A 34 -5.10 -2.33 11.82
N VAL A 35 -3.88 -1.77 11.86
CA VAL A 35 -2.60 -2.50 11.90
C VAL A 35 -2.59 -3.73 12.82
N GLU A 36 -2.95 -3.57 14.09
CA GLU A 36 -2.94 -4.66 15.07
C GLU A 36 -3.90 -5.79 14.69
N ARG A 37 -5.08 -5.44 14.16
CA ARG A 37 -6.11 -6.41 13.74
C ARG A 37 -5.70 -7.14 12.48
N ALA A 38 -5.06 -6.44 11.55
CA ALA A 38 -4.52 -7.01 10.33
C ALA A 38 -3.37 -7.98 10.63
N GLU A 39 -2.49 -7.63 11.59
CA GLU A 39 -1.45 -8.52 12.10
C GLU A 39 -2.02 -9.78 12.76
N THR A 40 -3.02 -9.64 13.64
CA THR A 40 -3.69 -10.80 14.24
C THR A 40 -4.32 -11.70 13.17
N LEU A 41 -4.98 -11.12 12.18
CA LEU A 41 -5.60 -11.89 11.10
C LEU A 41 -4.55 -12.64 10.25
N ALA A 42 -3.41 -11.99 9.97
CA ALA A 42 -2.31 -12.63 9.26
C ALA A 42 -1.72 -13.80 10.06
N ARG A 43 -1.55 -13.66 11.38
CA ARG A 43 -1.09 -14.75 12.26
C ARG A 43 -2.10 -15.90 12.33
N LEU A 44 -3.40 -15.61 12.45
CA LEU A 44 -4.45 -16.63 12.44
C LEU A 44 -4.44 -17.42 11.13
N TYR A 45 -4.39 -16.74 9.99
CA TYR A 45 -4.26 -17.44 8.71
C TYR A 45 -2.95 -18.20 8.64
N ALA A 46 -1.88 -17.66 9.20
CA ALA A 46 -0.61 -18.32 9.16
C ALA A 46 -0.60 -19.65 9.96
N GLN A 47 -1.32 -19.69 11.07
CA GLN A 47 -1.51 -20.90 11.86
C GLN A 47 -2.41 -21.92 11.17
N TYR A 48 -3.59 -21.50 10.71
CA TYR A 48 -4.64 -22.44 10.28
C TYR A 48 -4.60 -22.77 8.78
N ARG A 49 -4.05 -21.88 7.95
CA ARG A 49 -4.02 -21.98 6.48
C ARG A 49 -5.40 -22.23 5.83
N ASP A 50 -6.48 -21.89 6.53
CA ASP A 50 -7.86 -22.08 6.09
C ASP A 50 -8.72 -20.88 6.50
N TRP A 51 -9.20 -20.13 5.51
CA TRP A 51 -10.05 -18.95 5.73
C TRP A 51 -11.39 -19.26 6.42
N THR A 52 -11.89 -20.48 6.32
CA THR A 52 -13.11 -20.92 7.01
C THR A 52 -12.84 -20.98 8.50
N VAL A 53 -11.76 -21.66 8.90
CA VAL A 53 -11.34 -21.77 10.30
C VAL A 53 -10.98 -20.40 10.87
N VAL A 54 -10.29 -19.56 10.09
CA VAL A 54 -9.95 -18.19 10.51
C VAL A 54 -11.20 -17.33 10.72
N GLU A 55 -12.22 -17.42 9.86
CA GLU A 55 -13.49 -16.67 10.08
C GLU A 55 -14.17 -17.11 11.38
N GLU A 56 -14.21 -18.41 11.65
CA GLU A 56 -14.79 -18.96 12.89
C GLU A 56 -14.06 -18.43 14.12
N GLN A 57 -12.72 -18.58 14.16
CA GLN A 57 -11.89 -18.10 15.26
C GLN A 57 -12.03 -16.58 15.45
N TRP A 58 -12.02 -15.81 14.36
CA TRP A 58 -12.20 -14.36 14.39
C TRP A 58 -13.50 -13.94 15.10
N LEU A 59 -14.61 -14.60 14.75
CA LEU A 59 -15.94 -14.26 15.23
C LEU A 59 -16.25 -14.80 16.63
N GLU A 60 -15.62 -15.92 17.02
CA GLU A 60 -15.81 -16.55 18.33
C GLU A 60 -15.02 -15.84 19.42
N GLU A 61 -13.71 -15.66 19.22
CA GLU A 61 -12.80 -15.03 20.18
C GLU A 61 -12.94 -13.50 20.24
N ARG A 62 -13.66 -12.91 19.27
CA ARG A 62 -13.88 -11.45 19.18
C ARG A 62 -12.57 -10.66 19.19
N PHE A 63 -11.59 -11.10 18.40
CA PHE A 63 -10.28 -10.45 18.24
C PHE A 63 -10.35 -8.97 17.85
N ASP A 64 -11.49 -8.48 17.38
CA ASP A 64 -11.70 -7.08 17.05
C ASP A 64 -12.25 -6.22 18.22
N GLU A 65 -12.47 -6.80 19.40
CA GLU A 65 -12.91 -6.16 20.65
C GLU A 65 -14.15 -5.25 20.54
N ARG A 66 -14.92 -5.34 19.43
CA ARG A 66 -16.08 -4.48 19.19
C ARG A 66 -17.34 -5.07 19.82
N SER A 67 -18.28 -4.18 20.11
CA SER A 67 -19.53 -4.48 20.80
C SER A 67 -20.54 -5.33 20.00
N THR A 68 -20.38 -5.51 18.68
CA THR A 68 -21.34 -6.27 17.86
C THR A 68 -20.69 -7.22 16.83
N ARG A 69 -21.28 -8.41 16.68
CA ARG A 69 -20.88 -9.44 15.71
C ARG A 69 -20.89 -8.93 14.26
N GLY A 70 -21.79 -8.00 13.93
CA GLY A 70 -21.89 -7.39 12.60
C GLY A 70 -20.69 -6.51 12.25
N SER A 71 -20.20 -5.71 13.21
CA SER A 71 -18.99 -4.90 13.03
C SER A 71 -17.75 -5.78 12.83
N SER A 72 -17.62 -6.82 13.65
CA SER A 72 -16.51 -7.77 13.58
C SER A 72 -16.45 -8.47 12.23
N LYS A 73 -17.60 -8.92 11.72
CA LYS A 73 -17.70 -9.53 10.39
C LYS A 73 -17.35 -8.53 9.26
N GLY A 74 -17.71 -7.26 9.42
CA GLY A 74 -17.36 -6.21 8.45
C GLY A 74 -15.85 -5.99 8.34
N ILE A 75 -15.16 -5.92 9.48
CA ILE A 75 -13.70 -5.78 9.54
C ILE A 75 -13.01 -7.03 8.98
N TYR A 76 -13.45 -8.22 9.39
CA TYR A 76 -12.92 -9.48 8.87
C TYR A 76 -13.01 -9.52 7.34
N ARG A 77 -14.17 -9.19 6.76
CA ARG A 77 -14.36 -9.18 5.31
C ARG A 77 -13.41 -8.21 4.61
N ALA A 78 -13.29 -6.99 5.13
CA ALA A 78 -12.40 -5.99 4.53
C ALA A 78 -10.92 -6.41 4.63
N LEU A 79 -10.45 -6.86 5.80
CA LEU A 79 -9.05 -7.25 5.97
C LEU A 79 -8.72 -8.57 5.23
N SER A 80 -9.61 -9.57 5.27
CA SER A 80 -9.38 -10.83 4.55
C SER A 80 -9.44 -10.66 3.04
N SER A 81 -10.25 -9.72 2.52
CA SER A 81 -10.22 -9.35 1.09
C SER A 81 -8.82 -8.91 0.69
N ARG A 82 -8.25 -7.95 1.42
CA ARG A 82 -6.90 -7.42 1.16
C ARG A 82 -5.83 -8.49 1.03
N PHE A 83 -5.89 -9.48 1.91
CA PHE A 83 -4.92 -10.56 1.89
C PHE A 83 -5.21 -11.65 0.85
N LYS A 84 -6.44 -11.76 0.35
CA LYS A 84 -6.82 -12.70 -0.71
C LYS A 84 -6.58 -12.12 -2.10
N THR A 85 -6.64 -10.81 -2.25
CA THR A 85 -6.44 -10.10 -3.52
C THR A 85 -4.96 -9.90 -3.84
N ALA A 86 -4.10 -9.80 -2.82
CA ALA A 86 -2.67 -9.63 -3.01
C ALA A 86 -2.05 -10.75 -3.89
N GLY A 87 -1.46 -10.34 -5.01
CA GLY A 87 -0.73 -11.19 -5.94
C GLY A 87 0.72 -11.41 -5.54
N SER A 88 1.58 -11.75 -6.51
CA SER A 88 3.03 -11.93 -6.26
C SER A 88 3.76 -10.63 -6.00
N GLU A 89 3.13 -9.48 -6.28
CA GLU A 89 3.66 -8.14 -6.05
C GLU A 89 3.77 -7.78 -4.57
N LEU A 90 3.28 -8.63 -3.66
CA LEU A 90 3.37 -8.46 -2.23
C LEU A 90 3.81 -9.74 -1.54
N PRO A 91 4.40 -9.65 -0.33
CA PRO A 91 4.67 -10.83 0.48
C PRO A 91 3.41 -11.67 0.63
N SER A 92 3.54 -12.99 0.64
CA SER A 92 2.37 -13.81 0.90
C SER A 92 1.87 -13.59 2.34
N ILE A 93 0.57 -13.75 2.59
CA ILE A 93 0.01 -13.64 3.95
C ILE A 93 0.72 -14.55 4.97
N VAL A 94 1.29 -15.67 4.50
CA VAL A 94 2.02 -16.62 5.36
C VAL A 94 3.36 -16.07 5.84
N GLN A 95 3.97 -15.16 5.07
CA GLN A 95 5.22 -14.46 5.41
C GLN A 95 4.95 -13.16 6.20
N LEU A 96 3.74 -12.61 6.08
CA LEU A 96 3.40 -11.29 6.62
C LEU A 96 3.64 -11.15 8.15
N PRO A 97 3.42 -12.16 9.01
CA PRO A 97 3.83 -12.07 10.40
C PRO A 97 5.33 -11.87 10.59
N THR A 98 6.17 -12.59 9.83
CA THR A 98 7.63 -12.44 9.85
C THR A 98 8.04 -11.06 9.34
N VAL A 99 7.39 -10.55 8.30
CA VAL A 99 7.58 -9.17 7.83
C VAL A 99 7.26 -8.17 8.95
N PHE A 100 6.15 -8.35 9.66
CA PHE A 100 5.79 -7.49 10.78
C PHE A 100 6.73 -7.59 11.98
N ASP A 101 7.30 -8.76 12.25
CA ASP A 101 8.30 -8.94 13.32
C ASP A 101 9.62 -8.20 12.98
N GLN A 102 9.91 -7.97 11.70
CA GLN A 102 11.05 -7.17 11.24
C GLN A 102 10.77 -5.66 11.19
N CYS A 103 9.53 -5.22 11.35
CA CYS A 103 9.19 -3.80 11.39
C CYS A 103 9.60 -3.17 12.74
N GLU A 104 10.35 -2.07 12.70
CA GLU A 104 10.82 -1.39 13.92
C GLU A 104 9.69 -0.60 14.61
N THR A 105 8.73 -0.12 13.83
CA THR A 105 7.65 0.75 14.31
C THR A 105 6.27 0.30 13.83
N LYS A 106 5.22 0.76 14.52
CA LYS A 106 3.84 0.58 14.06
C LYS A 106 3.60 1.23 12.69
N ARG A 107 4.30 2.33 12.40
CA ARG A 107 4.28 3.01 11.10
C ARG A 107 4.84 2.12 10.00
N ASP A 108 5.94 1.41 10.25
CA ASP A 108 6.48 0.48 9.26
C ASP A 108 5.46 -0.61 8.90
N LYS A 109 4.80 -1.19 9.92
CA LYS A 109 3.70 -2.14 9.68
C LYS A 109 2.55 -1.52 8.89
N ALA A 110 2.19 -0.27 9.18
CA ALA A 110 1.16 0.46 8.43
C ALA A 110 1.56 0.70 6.97
N GLN A 111 2.80 1.08 6.69
CA GLN A 111 3.32 1.27 5.34
C GLN A 111 3.34 -0.04 4.54
N VAL A 112 3.64 -1.17 5.19
CA VAL A 112 3.51 -2.50 4.55
C VAL A 112 2.03 -2.81 4.26
N LEU A 113 1.13 -2.66 5.24
CA LEU A 113 -0.31 -2.94 5.08
C LEU A 113 -1.00 -2.03 4.06
N TYR A 114 -0.49 -0.82 3.88
CA TYR A 114 -1.00 0.13 2.92
C TYR A 114 -0.94 -0.40 1.49
N PHE A 115 0.09 -1.15 1.12
CA PHE A 115 0.13 -1.79 -0.20
C PHE A 115 -0.99 -2.82 -0.40
N TYR A 116 -1.32 -3.60 0.63
CA TYR A 116 -2.45 -4.54 0.55
C TYR A 116 -3.79 -3.82 0.41
N LEU A 117 -3.93 -2.63 1.00
CA LEU A 117 -5.11 -1.80 0.76
C LEU A 117 -5.12 -1.26 -0.69
N VAL A 118 -3.98 -0.79 -1.18
CA VAL A 118 -3.84 -0.28 -2.55
C VAL A 118 -4.16 -1.36 -3.59
N GLU A 119 -3.74 -2.60 -3.38
CA GLU A 119 -4.06 -3.69 -4.31
C GLU A 119 -5.50 -4.22 -4.22
N ASP A 120 -6.14 -4.10 -3.05
CA ASP A 120 -7.51 -4.60 -2.84
C ASP A 120 -8.60 -3.61 -3.25
N ASP A 121 -8.33 -2.31 -3.17
CA ASP A 121 -9.32 -1.26 -3.39
C ASP A 121 -8.93 -0.40 -4.59
N PRO A 122 -9.54 -0.63 -5.77
CA PRO A 122 -9.24 0.12 -6.99
C PRO A 122 -9.40 1.62 -6.86
N LEU A 123 -10.35 2.10 -6.05
CA LEU A 123 -10.57 3.52 -5.85
C LEU A 123 -9.44 4.12 -5.01
N VAL A 124 -8.94 3.38 -4.01
CA VAL A 124 -7.72 3.77 -3.29
C VAL A 124 -6.53 3.77 -4.23
N LYS A 125 -6.34 2.72 -5.04
CA LYS A 125 -5.25 2.64 -6.03
C LYS A 125 -5.25 3.84 -6.95
N TYR A 126 -6.40 4.15 -7.55
CA TYR A 126 -6.56 5.31 -8.41
C TYR A 126 -6.19 6.62 -7.69
N ILE A 127 -6.72 6.87 -6.49
CA ILE A 127 -6.44 8.11 -5.76
C ILE A 127 -4.97 8.24 -5.36
N VAL A 128 -4.37 7.18 -4.83
CA VAL A 128 -2.94 7.13 -4.49
C VAL A 128 -2.08 7.43 -5.72
N HIS A 129 -2.43 6.83 -6.84
CA HIS A 129 -1.75 7.03 -8.12
C HIS A 129 -1.85 8.48 -8.60
N ARG A 130 -3.01 9.13 -8.45
CA ARG A 130 -3.19 10.56 -8.73
C ARG A 130 -2.35 11.44 -7.79
N TYR A 131 -2.29 11.13 -6.49
CA TYR A 131 -1.44 11.88 -5.55
C TYR A 131 0.05 11.69 -5.82
N ALA A 132 0.48 10.48 -6.19
CA ALA A 132 1.86 10.22 -6.57
C ALA A 132 2.27 11.07 -7.79
N ASN A 133 1.41 11.14 -8.82
CA ASN A 133 1.65 12.03 -9.96
C ASN A 133 1.69 13.51 -9.57
N ARG A 134 0.73 13.97 -8.75
CA ARG A 134 0.71 15.36 -8.25
C ARG A 134 1.96 15.71 -7.46
N LEU A 135 2.49 14.78 -6.68
CA LEU A 135 3.75 14.95 -5.94
C LEU A 135 4.95 15.14 -6.89
N GLN A 136 5.00 14.41 -8.00
CA GLN A 136 6.08 14.61 -8.97
C GLN A 136 5.93 15.93 -9.73
N GLU A 137 4.70 16.37 -10.00
CA GLU A 137 4.42 17.62 -10.73
C GLU A 137 4.61 18.87 -9.88
N SER A 138 4.15 18.83 -8.62
CA SER A 138 4.02 20.02 -7.75
C SER A 138 4.87 19.93 -6.48
N GLY A 139 5.65 18.87 -6.30
CA GLY A 139 6.36 18.62 -5.04
C GLY A 139 5.38 18.33 -3.89
N VAL A 140 5.81 18.61 -2.66
CA VAL A 140 5.01 18.35 -1.44
C VAL A 140 3.66 19.06 -1.47
N ASP A 141 3.56 20.24 -2.11
CA ASP A 141 2.31 20.98 -2.30
C ASP A 141 1.25 20.18 -3.10
N GLY A 142 1.68 19.15 -3.84
CA GLY A 142 0.80 18.21 -4.53
C GLY A 142 0.01 17.27 -3.60
N LEU A 143 0.50 17.08 -2.37
CA LEU A 143 -0.09 16.24 -1.31
C LEU A 143 -1.15 17.02 -0.50
N ASP A 144 -2.11 17.61 -1.19
CA ASP A 144 -3.23 18.32 -0.58
C ASP A 144 -4.43 17.39 -0.38
N PHE A 145 -4.72 17.04 0.86
CA PHE A 145 -5.84 16.17 1.24
C PHE A 145 -7.06 16.94 1.71
N GLU A 146 -7.24 18.22 1.35
CA GLU A 146 -8.50 18.94 1.56
C GLU A 146 -9.69 18.19 0.93
N GLN A 147 -10.89 18.41 1.48
CA GLN A 147 -12.09 17.69 1.05
C GLN A 147 -12.42 17.99 -0.41
N ASP A 148 -12.33 19.25 -0.81
CA ASP A 148 -12.62 19.68 -2.17
C ASP A 148 -11.60 19.08 -3.16
N THR A 149 -10.34 18.91 -2.76
CA THR A 149 -9.31 18.25 -3.59
C THR A 149 -9.58 16.76 -3.75
N VAL A 150 -9.91 16.05 -2.67
CA VAL A 150 -10.28 14.62 -2.75
C VAL A 150 -11.54 14.44 -3.61
N GLU A 151 -12.58 15.25 -3.42
CA GLU A 151 -13.81 15.18 -4.22
C GLU A 151 -13.56 15.46 -5.69
N ARG A 152 -12.74 16.47 -6.01
CA ARG A 152 -12.35 16.76 -7.39
C ARG A 152 -11.63 15.59 -8.04
N LEU A 153 -10.68 14.95 -7.35
CA LEU A 153 -9.96 13.79 -7.89
C LEU A 153 -10.90 12.59 -8.11
N LEU A 154 -11.86 12.36 -7.20
CA LEU A 154 -12.86 11.30 -7.34
C LEU A 154 -13.85 11.59 -8.47
N ASN A 155 -14.23 12.85 -8.70
CA ASN A 155 -15.10 13.23 -9.81
C ASN A 155 -14.41 13.12 -11.19
N GLU A 156 -13.09 13.01 -11.22
CA GLU A 156 -12.34 12.73 -12.45
C GLU A 156 -12.24 11.23 -12.77
N PHE A 157 -12.71 10.36 -11.86
CA PHE A 157 -12.72 8.91 -12.05
C PHE A 157 -13.89 8.46 -12.92
N HIS A 158 -13.58 7.68 -13.95
CA HIS A 158 -14.53 6.94 -14.76
C HIS A 158 -14.33 5.43 -14.61
N TYR A 159 -15.43 4.70 -14.63
CA TYR A 159 -15.42 3.26 -14.74
C TYR A 159 -15.01 2.82 -16.16
N ASP A 160 -14.72 1.53 -16.33
CA ASP A 160 -14.34 0.91 -17.60
C ASP A 160 -15.40 1.04 -18.72
N ASP A 161 -16.68 1.17 -18.35
CA ASP A 161 -17.79 1.45 -19.26
C ASP A 161 -17.96 2.94 -19.62
N GLY A 162 -17.10 3.80 -19.05
CA GLY A 162 -17.09 5.24 -19.24
C GLY A 162 -18.11 6.00 -18.40
N SER A 163 -18.85 5.34 -17.50
CA SER A 163 -19.71 6.04 -16.56
C SER A 163 -18.89 6.76 -15.48
N GLU A 164 -19.47 7.79 -14.88
CA GLU A 164 -18.80 8.63 -13.87
C GLU A 164 -18.99 8.07 -12.46
N PHE A 165 -18.08 8.43 -11.55
CA PHE A 165 -18.25 8.23 -10.12
C PHE A 165 -19.54 8.89 -9.58
N ASP A 166 -20.47 8.10 -9.06
CA ASP A 166 -21.84 8.55 -8.75
C ASP A 166 -22.28 8.37 -7.28
N TYR A 167 -21.33 8.16 -6.36
CA TYR A 167 -21.66 8.02 -4.94
C TYR A 167 -22.15 9.32 -4.32
N ALA A 168 -23.11 9.20 -3.40
CA ALA A 168 -23.64 10.35 -2.66
C ALA A 168 -22.54 11.10 -1.88
N GLU A 169 -22.61 12.44 -1.89
CA GLU A 169 -21.64 13.36 -1.27
C GLU A 169 -21.28 12.98 0.18
N SER A 170 -22.26 12.56 0.98
CA SER A 170 -22.00 12.12 2.37
C SER A 170 -21.16 10.84 2.47
N THR A 171 -21.23 9.96 1.48
CA THR A 171 -20.41 8.74 1.40
C THR A 171 -19.00 9.10 0.94
N THR A 172 -18.88 9.97 -0.07
CA THR A 172 -17.61 10.53 -0.56
C THR A 172 -16.83 11.24 0.53
N ARG A 173 -17.53 12.03 1.37
CA ARG A 173 -16.92 12.70 2.53
C ARG A 173 -16.34 11.72 3.55
N ARG A 174 -17.11 10.70 3.93
CA ARG A 174 -16.63 9.64 4.83
C ARG A 174 -15.47 8.84 4.23
N TRP A 175 -15.47 8.66 2.92
CA TRP A 175 -14.36 8.01 2.22
C TRP A 175 -13.09 8.86 2.31
N GLY A 176 -13.20 10.17 2.06
CA GLY A 176 -12.09 11.11 2.24
C GLY A 176 -11.56 11.16 3.69
N GLU A 177 -12.43 11.06 4.69
CA GLU A 177 -12.02 10.89 6.10
C GLU A 177 -11.22 9.60 6.31
N GLY A 178 -11.68 8.49 5.72
CA GLY A 178 -10.97 7.21 5.74
C GLY A 178 -9.60 7.29 5.08
N LEU A 179 -9.49 7.91 3.91
CA LEU A 179 -8.22 8.17 3.22
C LEU A 179 -7.25 8.94 4.12
N ARG A 180 -7.68 10.06 4.72
CA ARG A 180 -6.84 10.84 5.63
C ARG A 180 -6.39 10.03 6.85
N SER A 181 -7.24 9.15 7.37
CA SER A 181 -6.84 8.24 8.45
C SER A 181 -5.69 7.34 8.02
N VAL A 182 -5.74 6.76 6.82
CA VAL A 182 -4.65 5.94 6.27
C VAL A 182 -3.38 6.78 6.07
N MET A 183 -3.50 7.97 5.48
CA MET A 183 -2.37 8.88 5.26
C MET A 183 -1.65 9.26 6.57
N ARG A 184 -2.38 9.37 7.69
CA ARG A 184 -1.78 9.56 9.03
C ARG A 184 -1.05 8.32 9.52
N GLU A 185 -1.61 7.14 9.32
CA GLU A 185 -0.97 5.89 9.76
C GLU A 185 0.34 5.62 9.02
N ILE A 186 0.47 6.08 7.78
CA ILE A 186 1.70 5.95 6.97
C ILE A 186 2.64 7.17 6.99
N ASP A 187 2.38 8.16 7.86
CA ASP A 187 3.19 9.36 8.11
C ASP A 187 3.11 10.49 7.07
N VAL A 188 2.18 10.40 6.13
CA VAL A 188 1.94 11.45 5.12
C VAL A 188 1.24 12.65 5.74
N LEU A 189 0.38 12.44 6.76
CA LEU A 189 -0.25 13.52 7.53
C LEU A 189 0.21 13.45 8.98
N ASP A 190 0.86 14.51 9.46
CA ASP A 190 1.51 14.54 10.78
C ASP A 190 0.52 14.57 11.96
N THR A 191 -0.65 15.21 11.78
CA THR A 191 -1.60 15.43 12.87
C THR A 191 -3.04 15.11 12.48
N GLN A 192 -3.92 15.02 13.48
CA GLN A 192 -5.36 14.80 13.29
C GLN A 192 -6.03 15.92 12.47
N GLN A 193 -5.52 17.14 12.51
CA GLN A 193 -6.07 18.28 11.78
C GLN A 193 -5.31 18.61 10.49
N ALA A 194 -4.13 18.02 10.26
CA ALA A 194 -3.37 18.25 9.04
C ALA A 194 -4.16 17.76 7.80
N LEU A 195 -4.12 18.59 6.76
CA LEU A 195 -4.66 18.32 5.43
C LEU A 195 -3.58 18.46 4.35
N GLU A 196 -2.54 19.25 4.61
CA GLU A 196 -1.32 19.30 3.81
C GLU A 196 -0.40 18.14 4.21
N GLY A 197 0.06 17.39 3.22
CA GLY A 197 0.91 16.23 3.40
C GLY A 197 2.40 16.57 3.53
N GLN A 198 3.16 15.57 3.95
CA GLN A 198 4.62 15.58 3.99
C GLN A 198 5.17 14.31 3.35
N ILE A 199 6.47 14.31 3.06
CA ILE A 199 7.17 13.09 2.62
C ILE A 199 7.32 12.16 3.82
N PRO A 200 6.71 10.96 3.80
CA PRO A 200 6.80 10.04 4.92
C PRO A 200 8.21 9.47 5.03
N ASN A 201 8.69 9.25 6.26
CA ASN A 201 9.93 8.51 6.47
C ASN A 201 9.67 7.00 6.31
N ILE A 202 10.60 6.28 5.69
CA ILE A 202 10.46 4.84 5.40
C ILE A 202 11.59 4.05 6.07
N GLY A 203 11.22 3.13 6.95
CA GLY A 203 12.14 2.17 7.56
C GLY A 203 12.69 1.15 6.57
N THR A 204 13.53 0.23 7.03
CA THR A 204 14.13 -0.79 6.14
C THR A 204 13.09 -1.75 5.57
N THR A 205 12.21 -2.29 6.42
CA THR A 205 11.23 -3.30 6.00
C THR A 205 10.20 -2.78 4.98
N PRO A 206 9.57 -1.61 5.16
CA PRO A 206 8.66 -1.08 4.14
C PRO A 206 9.41 -0.68 2.85
N LEU A 207 10.68 -0.26 2.93
CA LEU A 207 11.50 0.00 1.75
C LEU A 207 11.77 -1.29 0.96
N LEU A 208 12.05 -2.41 1.62
CA LEU A 208 12.18 -3.72 0.95
C LEU A 208 10.87 -4.14 0.27
N VAL A 209 9.74 -3.98 0.96
CA VAL A 209 8.42 -4.32 0.40
C VAL A 209 8.09 -3.45 -0.81
N ALA A 210 8.31 -2.13 -0.71
CA ALA A 210 8.05 -1.18 -1.80
C ALA A 210 8.97 -1.42 -3.01
N SER A 211 10.24 -1.76 -2.78
CA SER A 211 11.19 -2.07 -3.86
C SER A 211 10.84 -3.41 -4.52
N GLY A 212 10.46 -4.41 -3.73
CA GLY A 212 9.96 -5.69 -4.25
C GLY A 212 8.68 -5.53 -5.06
N TYR A 213 7.75 -4.68 -4.60
CA TYR A 213 6.51 -4.38 -5.32
C TYR A 213 6.83 -3.80 -6.72
N SER A 214 7.75 -2.85 -6.78
CA SER A 214 8.23 -2.29 -8.04
C SER A 214 8.90 -3.33 -8.94
N TRP A 215 9.76 -4.18 -8.38
CA TRP A 215 10.43 -5.26 -9.09
C TRP A 215 9.43 -6.26 -9.69
N GLU A 216 8.43 -6.70 -8.94
CA GLU A 216 7.40 -7.61 -9.45
C GLU A 216 6.53 -6.95 -10.52
N THR A 217 6.29 -5.63 -10.41
CA THR A 217 5.48 -4.89 -11.40
C THR A 217 6.22 -4.66 -12.72
N HIS A 218 7.52 -4.35 -12.67
CA HIS A 218 8.27 -3.82 -13.84
C HIS A 218 9.55 -4.60 -14.17
N SER A 219 9.89 -5.63 -13.41
CA SER A 219 11.10 -6.45 -13.57
C SER A 219 12.36 -5.57 -13.68
N ASP A 220 13.25 -5.85 -14.65
CA ASP A 220 14.51 -5.14 -14.87
C ASP A 220 14.37 -3.60 -15.00
N ASP A 221 13.21 -3.09 -15.40
CA ASP A 221 12.99 -1.66 -15.66
C ASP A 221 12.46 -0.89 -14.43
N TRP A 222 12.30 -1.55 -13.28
CA TRP A 222 11.61 -0.98 -12.13
C TRP A 222 12.23 0.30 -11.56
N LEU A 223 13.55 0.48 -11.63
CA LEU A 223 14.20 1.70 -11.17
C LEU A 223 13.85 2.92 -12.01
N SER A 224 13.44 2.72 -13.26
CA SER A 224 12.95 3.80 -14.11
C SER A 224 11.52 4.22 -13.74
N GLN A 225 10.74 3.32 -13.13
CA GLN A 225 9.37 3.54 -12.71
C GLN A 225 9.11 2.86 -11.35
N PRO A 226 9.68 3.39 -10.24
CA PRO A 226 9.64 2.73 -8.95
C PRO A 226 8.27 2.94 -8.28
N THR A 227 7.22 2.29 -8.82
CA THR A 227 5.82 2.44 -8.38
C THR A 227 5.64 2.28 -6.86
N GLY A 228 6.34 1.35 -6.21
CA GLY A 228 6.25 1.20 -4.76
C GLY A 228 6.82 2.41 -4.01
N TRP A 229 7.94 2.97 -4.46
CA TRP A 229 8.48 4.21 -3.88
C TRP A 229 7.55 5.39 -4.11
N LEU A 230 6.97 5.48 -5.31
CA LEU A 230 5.98 6.49 -5.67
C LEU A 230 4.71 6.38 -4.82
N TYR A 231 4.23 5.16 -4.53
CA TYR A 231 3.07 4.93 -3.67
C TYR A 231 3.34 5.22 -2.20
N LEU A 232 4.59 5.11 -1.74
CA LEU A 232 5.03 5.67 -0.44
C LEU A 232 5.47 7.14 -0.54
N PHE A 233 5.03 7.85 -1.58
CA PHE A 233 5.23 9.29 -1.76
C PHE A 233 6.70 9.72 -1.67
N GLN A 234 7.61 8.94 -2.26
CA GLN A 234 9.03 9.29 -2.34
C GLN A 234 9.34 10.02 -3.65
N PRO A 235 9.61 11.34 -3.63
CA PRO A 235 9.99 12.08 -4.82
C PRO A 235 11.37 11.67 -5.34
N GLU A 236 11.61 11.91 -6.63
CA GLU A 236 12.84 11.52 -7.35
C GLU A 236 14.13 11.90 -6.61
N GLN A 237 14.13 13.06 -5.93
CA GLN A 237 15.27 13.55 -5.15
C GLN A 237 15.78 12.61 -4.05
N TYR A 238 14.96 11.64 -3.59
CA TYR A 238 15.37 10.65 -2.59
C TYR A 238 15.76 9.30 -3.19
N TRP A 239 15.52 9.07 -4.48
CA TRP A 239 15.68 7.74 -5.09
C TRP A 239 17.12 7.22 -5.04
N ASP A 240 18.13 8.08 -5.22
CA ASP A 240 19.54 7.68 -5.10
C ASP A 240 19.85 7.15 -3.68
N SER A 241 19.32 7.81 -2.64
CA SER A 241 19.49 7.39 -1.24
C SER A 241 18.74 6.09 -0.93
N LEU A 242 17.53 5.93 -1.48
CA LEU A 242 16.77 4.67 -1.35
C LEU A 242 17.47 3.52 -2.08
N ALA A 243 18.01 3.77 -3.26
CA ALA A 243 18.77 2.80 -4.03
C ALA A 243 20.06 2.38 -3.31
N GLU A 244 20.78 3.31 -2.68
CA GLU A 244 21.95 3.01 -1.85
C GLU A 244 21.57 2.11 -0.67
N ARG A 245 20.52 2.46 0.08
CA ARG A 245 20.01 1.64 1.20
C ARG A 245 19.61 0.22 0.77
N ILE A 246 19.01 0.07 -0.42
CA ILE A 246 18.68 -1.26 -0.97
C ILE A 246 19.97 -2.00 -1.39
N SER A 247 20.91 -1.32 -2.03
CA SER A 247 22.18 -1.90 -2.48
C SER A 247 23.00 -2.50 -1.33
N ASP A 248 22.92 -1.89 -0.15
CA ASP A 248 23.61 -2.35 1.05
C ASP A 248 22.89 -3.51 1.77
N HIS A 249 21.67 -3.85 1.36
CA HIS A 249 20.88 -4.90 2.00
C HIS A 249 21.25 -6.28 1.44
N PRO A 250 21.50 -7.31 2.28
CA PRO A 250 22.04 -8.60 1.83
C PRO A 250 21.11 -9.41 0.90
N ASN A 251 19.82 -9.06 0.84
CA ASN A 251 18.83 -9.74 -0.01
C ASN A 251 18.67 -9.07 -1.38
N TRP A 252 19.45 -8.04 -1.68
CA TRP A 252 19.48 -7.34 -2.95
C TRP A 252 20.91 -7.29 -3.48
N GLU A 253 21.04 -7.38 -4.80
CA GLU A 253 22.31 -7.27 -5.50
C GLU A 253 22.32 -6.02 -6.37
N ALA A 254 23.37 -5.22 -6.22
CA ALA A 254 23.66 -4.09 -7.09
C ALA A 254 24.66 -4.50 -8.18
N SER A 255 24.25 -4.33 -9.44
CA SER A 255 25.13 -4.52 -10.59
C SER A 255 25.17 -3.27 -11.47
N GLY A 256 26.29 -3.09 -12.16
CA GLY A 256 26.50 -1.97 -13.08
C GLY A 256 26.72 -2.47 -14.49
N ILE A 257 25.72 -2.35 -15.36
CA ILE A 257 25.88 -2.62 -16.80
C ILE A 257 25.99 -1.28 -17.50
N HIS A 258 27.10 -1.03 -18.21
CA HIS A 258 27.34 0.21 -18.95
C HIS A 258 27.24 1.52 -18.14
N GLY A 259 27.43 1.45 -16.81
CA GLY A 259 27.37 2.61 -15.91
C GLY A 259 25.98 2.88 -15.31
N GLU A 260 24.97 2.11 -15.72
CA GLU A 260 23.60 2.15 -15.20
C GLU A 260 23.47 1.23 -14.00
N LEU A 261 22.88 1.72 -12.92
CA LEU A 261 22.58 0.92 -11.73
C LEU A 261 21.43 -0.05 -12.04
N ARG A 262 21.64 -1.32 -11.73
CA ARG A 262 20.59 -2.33 -11.66
C ARG A 262 20.53 -2.89 -10.24
N LEU A 263 19.32 -3.01 -9.72
CA LEU A 263 19.04 -3.61 -8.42
C LEU A 263 18.05 -4.74 -8.62
N GLN A 264 18.36 -5.91 -8.06
CA GLN A 264 17.51 -7.09 -8.14
C GLN A 264 17.57 -7.89 -6.82
N PRO A 265 16.52 -8.63 -6.47
CA PRO A 265 16.58 -9.60 -5.38
C PRO A 265 17.64 -10.70 -5.63
N VAL A 266 18.27 -11.20 -4.56
CA VAL A 266 19.26 -12.28 -4.64
C VAL A 266 18.62 -13.66 -4.89
N ALA A 267 17.38 -13.84 -4.43
CA ALA A 267 16.55 -15.03 -4.60
C ALA A 267 15.14 -14.59 -5.05
N ASP A 268 14.07 -15.26 -4.63
CA ASP A 268 12.73 -14.74 -4.90
C ASP A 268 12.50 -13.45 -4.06
N THR A 269 11.68 -12.54 -4.57
CA THR A 269 11.56 -11.15 -4.12
C THR A 269 11.33 -10.97 -2.62
N TYR A 270 10.62 -11.92 -2.00
CA TYR A 270 10.26 -11.90 -0.58
C TYR A 270 10.86 -13.06 0.23
N ASP A 271 11.84 -13.79 -0.30
CA ASP A 271 12.49 -14.92 0.40
C ASP A 271 13.24 -14.51 1.67
N TRP A 272 13.47 -13.21 1.86
CA TRP A 272 14.02 -12.66 3.09
C TRP A 272 13.07 -12.73 4.29
N ALA A 273 11.79 -13.03 4.06
CA ALA A 273 10.81 -13.31 5.10
C ALA A 273 10.36 -14.78 5.02
N GLU A 274 10.73 -15.57 6.02
CA GLU A 274 10.31 -16.96 6.13
C GLU A 274 8.80 -17.06 6.44
N PRO A 275 8.07 -18.04 5.89
CA PRO A 275 6.70 -18.34 6.30
C PRO A 275 6.62 -18.58 7.81
N TRP A 276 5.68 -17.94 8.49
CA TRP A 276 5.53 -18.05 9.94
C TRP A 276 4.92 -19.41 10.35
N GLU A 277 5.48 -20.00 11.42
CA GLU A 277 5.14 -21.34 11.95
C GLU A 277 4.76 -21.35 13.45
N GLY A 278 4.39 -20.21 14.05
CA GLY A 278 4.07 -20.11 15.48
C GLY A 278 2.63 -20.47 15.87
N GLU A 279 2.30 -20.29 17.16
CA GLU A 279 0.93 -20.34 17.70
C GLU A 279 0.43 -18.92 18.02
N VAL A 280 -0.87 -18.66 17.82
CA VAL A 280 -1.54 -17.36 18.06
C VAL A 280 -2.09 -17.26 19.47
#